data_AF-A0A959C7J1-F1
#
_entry.id   AF-A0A959C7J1-F1
#
_cell.length_a   1.000
_cell.length_b   1.000
_cell.length_c   1.000
_cell.angle_alpha   90.00
_cell.angle_beta   90.00
_cell.angle_gamma   90.00
#
_symmetry.space_group_name_H-M   'P 1'
#
loop_
_entity.id
_entity.type
_entity.pdbx_description
1 polymer ?
#
loop_
_entity_poly.entity_id
_entity_poly.type
_entity_poly.pdbx_seq_one_letter_code
_entity_poly.pdbx_strand_id
1 'polypeptide(L)'
;ACELMDKLVLDCTKANREQSKNRFFVDGDPAAVLMIEFRGKSREEAEKKAAAMIDDLKGRGFGYAYPVVAAPDSKRVWELRNAGLGVLSNMPGEAKGVACIEDTAV
;
A
#
# COMPACT_ATOMS: atom_id res chain seq x y z
N ALA A 1 2.13 5.13 -10.68
CA ALA A 1 2.89 5.22 -9.41
C ALA A 1 3.25 3.81 -8.96
N CYS A 2 4.36 3.65 -8.24
CA CYS A 2 4.83 2.38 -7.69
C CYS A 2 5.38 2.65 -6.29
N GLU A 3 4.72 2.12 -5.26
CA GLU A 3 4.97 2.50 -3.87
C GLU A 3 4.99 1.25 -2.99
N LEU A 4 5.95 1.14 -2.09
CA LEU A 4 6.06 0.03 -1.14
C LEU A 4 5.73 0.53 0.26
N MET A 5 4.80 -0.14 0.94
CA MET A 5 4.55 0.06 2.37
C MET A 5 5.09 -1.13 3.14
N ASP A 6 5.90 -0.86 4.17
CA ASP A 6 6.46 -1.88 5.04
C ASP A 6 5.48 -2.30 6.16
N LYS A 7 5.89 -3.33 6.90
CA LYS A 7 5.14 -3.86 8.04
C LYS A 7 4.88 -2.82 9.12
N LEU A 8 5.85 -1.96 9.41
CA LEU A 8 5.75 -1.00 10.50
C LEU A 8 4.59 -0.02 10.25
N VAL A 9 4.57 0.57 9.06
CA VAL A 9 3.48 1.46 8.65
C VAL A 9 2.15 0.69 8.61
N LEU A 10 2.13 -0.51 8.05
CA LEU A 10 0.93 -1.35 8.00
C LEU A 10 0.39 -1.65 9.40
N ASP A 11 1.24 -1.99 10.36
CA ASP A 11 0.83 -2.31 11.73
C ASP A 11 0.29 -1.06 12.46
N CYS A 12 0.89 0.11 12.23
CA CYS A 12 0.36 1.37 12.76
C CYS A 12 -1.07 1.66 12.27
N THR A 13 -1.42 1.28 11.04
CA THR A 13 -2.78 1.48 10.52
C THR A 13 -3.81 0.52 11.14
N LYS A 14 -3.42 -0.62 11.74
CA LYS A 14 -4.35 -1.54 12.40
C LYS A 14 -4.99 -0.93 13.65
N ALA A 15 -4.21 -0.16 14.40
CA ALA A 15 -4.68 0.52 15.62
C ALA A 15 -5.54 1.76 15.32
N ASN A 16 -5.52 2.26 14.08
CA ASN A 16 -6.30 3.43 13.67
C ASN A 16 -7.66 2.99 13.10
N ARG A 17 -8.75 3.33 13.81
CA ARG A 17 -10.14 2.96 13.44
C ARG A 17 -10.57 3.44 12.06
N GLU A 18 -10.09 4.60 11.62
CA GLU A 18 -10.41 5.14 10.29
C GLU A 18 -9.70 4.34 9.21
N GLN A 19 -8.39 4.10 9.41
CA GLN A 19 -7.55 3.41 8.43
C GLN A 19 -7.85 1.91 8.34
N SER A 20 -8.33 1.28 9.40
CA SER A 20 -8.81 -0.11 9.38
C SER A 20 -9.81 -0.37 8.24
N LYS A 21 -10.70 0.60 7.94
CA LYS A 21 -11.65 0.50 6.83
C LYS A 21 -10.97 0.47 5.47
N ASN A 22 -9.82 1.11 5.34
CA ASN A 22 -9.06 1.22 4.08
C ASN A 22 -8.13 0.02 3.84
N ARG A 23 -8.09 -0.96 4.74
CA ARG A 23 -7.28 -2.19 4.63
C ARG A 23 -7.99 -3.37 3.94
N PHE A 24 -9.15 -3.16 3.32
CA PHE A 24 -9.99 -4.22 2.75
C PHE A 24 -9.32 -5.09 1.69
N PHE A 25 -8.24 -4.59 1.07
CA PHE A 25 -7.48 -5.29 0.04
C PHE A 25 -6.28 -6.06 0.62
N VAL A 26 -5.96 -5.87 1.90
CA VAL A 26 -4.82 -6.52 2.55
C VAL A 26 -5.21 -7.95 2.93
N ASP A 27 -4.51 -8.93 2.36
CA ASP A 27 -4.73 -10.35 2.65
C ASP A 27 -3.83 -10.82 3.79
N GLY A 28 -4.39 -11.25 4.93
CA GLY A 28 -3.63 -11.71 6.09
C GLY A 28 -2.80 -10.62 6.78
N ASP A 29 -1.56 -10.96 7.16
CA ASP A 29 -0.60 -10.06 7.84
C ASP A 29 0.73 -9.94 7.04
N PRO A 30 0.76 -9.19 5.93
CA PRO A 30 1.96 -9.06 5.11
C PRO A 30 3.11 -8.34 5.82
N ALA A 31 4.34 -8.72 5.45
CA ALA A 31 5.54 -7.96 5.80
C ALA A 31 5.70 -6.67 4.98
N ALA A 32 5.10 -6.60 3.80
CA ALA A 32 5.03 -5.41 2.97
C ALA A 32 3.89 -5.52 1.95
N VAL A 33 3.44 -4.38 1.44
CA VAL A 33 2.46 -4.27 0.36
C VAL A 33 3.04 -3.38 -0.73
N LEU A 34 3.16 -3.93 -1.95
CA LEU A 34 3.52 -3.18 -3.14
C LEU A 34 2.23 -2.68 -3.83
N MET A 35 2.09 -1.37 -3.97
CA MET A 35 0.97 -0.73 -4.64
C MET A 35 1.42 -0.18 -5.99
N ILE A 36 0.74 -0.60 -7.06
CA ILE A 36 1.04 -0.16 -8.42
C ILE A 36 -0.25 0.38 -9.02
N GLU A 37 -0.21 1.62 -9.53
CA GLU A 37 -1.35 2.21 -10.23
C GLU A 37 -1.10 2.22 -11.74
N PHE A 38 -2.03 1.60 -12.46
CA PHE A 38 -2.10 1.57 -13.90
C PHE A 38 -3.15 2.55 -14.42
N ARG A 39 -2.81 3.28 -15.48
CA ARG A 39 -3.71 4.17 -16.21
C ARG A 39 -3.74 3.79 -17.68
N GLY A 40 -4.88 4.03 -18.32
CA GLY A 40 -5.13 3.76 -19.73
C GLY A 40 -6.19 4.70 -20.27
N LYS A 41 -6.36 4.71 -21.59
CA LYS A 41 -7.42 5.47 -22.27
C LYS A 41 -8.80 4.84 -22.02
N SER A 42 -8.83 3.56 -21.65
CA SER A 42 -10.01 2.85 -21.19
C SER A 42 -9.70 2.05 -19.92
N ARG A 43 -10.74 1.68 -19.19
CA ARG A 43 -10.65 0.79 -18.03
C ARG A 43 -10.01 -0.55 -18.41
N GLU A 44 -10.43 -1.11 -19.54
CA GLU A 44 -9.94 -2.40 -20.03
C GLU A 44 -8.45 -2.36 -20.37
N GLU A 45 -7.94 -1.23 -20.89
CA GLU A 45 -6.50 -1.05 -21.13
C GLU A 45 -5.71 -1.06 -19.82
N ALA A 46 -6.22 -0.39 -18.77
CA ALA A 46 -5.57 -0.38 -17.46
C ALA A 46 -5.60 -1.77 -16.79
N GLU A 47 -6.73 -2.48 -16.88
CA GLU A 47 -6.88 -3.83 -16.33
C GLU A 47 -5.97 -4.84 -17.05
N LYS A 48 -5.81 -4.74 -18.38
CA LYS A 48 -4.85 -5.57 -19.14
C LYS A 48 -3.40 -5.37 -18.68
N LYS A 49 -2.98 -4.12 -18.42
CA LYS A 49 -1.65 -3.82 -17.88
C LYS A 49 -1.47 -4.40 -16.48
N ALA A 50 -2.48 -4.28 -15.61
CA ALA A 50 -2.45 -4.85 -14.26
C ALA A 50 -2.36 -6.37 -14.30
N ALA A 51 -3.15 -7.04 -15.15
CA ALA A 51 -3.13 -8.49 -15.31
C ALA A 51 -1.75 -8.98 -15.79
N ALA A 52 -1.18 -8.34 -16.81
CA ALA A 52 0.15 -8.69 -17.31
C ALA A 52 1.24 -8.56 -16.23
N MET A 53 1.18 -7.54 -15.39
CA MET A 53 2.11 -7.39 -14.27
C MET A 53 1.92 -8.47 -13.20
N ILE A 54 0.68 -8.81 -12.87
CA ILE A 54 0.38 -9.88 -11.91
C ILE A 54 0.91 -11.22 -12.42
N ASP A 55 0.74 -11.51 -13.70
CA ASP A 55 1.25 -12.75 -14.31
C ASP A 55 2.79 -12.80 -14.30
N ASP A 56 3.48 -11.69 -14.58
CA ASP A 56 4.93 -11.61 -14.45
C ASP A 56 5.40 -11.86 -13.01
N LEU A 57 4.77 -11.18 -12.03
CA LEU A 57 5.12 -11.35 -10.62
C LEU A 57 4.88 -12.79 -10.15
N LYS A 58 3.77 -13.41 -10.55
CA LYS A 58 3.49 -14.82 -10.26
C LYS A 58 4.51 -15.75 -10.91
N GLY A 59 4.85 -15.52 -12.18
CA GLY A 59 5.84 -16.31 -12.92
C GLY A 59 7.23 -16.25 -12.30
N ARG A 60 7.55 -15.17 -11.59
CA ARG A 60 8.82 -14.98 -10.87
C ARG A 60 8.74 -15.36 -9.39
N GLY A 61 7.57 -15.77 -8.89
CA GLY A 61 7.36 -16.16 -7.49
C GLY A 61 7.38 -14.98 -6.51
N PHE A 62 7.05 -13.77 -6.95
CA PHE A 62 7.05 -12.57 -6.10
C PHE A 62 5.66 -12.26 -5.55
N GLY A 63 5.51 -12.39 -4.23
CA GLY A 63 4.26 -12.12 -3.52
C GLY A 63 3.39 -13.36 -3.36
N TYR A 64 2.37 -13.25 -2.51
CA TYR A 64 1.42 -14.34 -2.25
C TYR A 64 -0.03 -13.95 -2.58
N ALA A 65 -0.34 -12.66 -2.61
CA ALA A 65 -1.65 -12.11 -2.92
C ALA A 65 -1.52 -10.97 -3.94
N TYR A 66 -2.50 -10.87 -4.84
CA TYR A 66 -2.50 -9.90 -5.95
C TYR A 66 -3.89 -9.25 -6.11
N PRO A 67 -4.40 -8.56 -5.08
CA PRO A 67 -5.70 -7.91 -5.14
C PRO A 67 -5.68 -6.79 -6.19
N VAL A 68 -6.71 -6.75 -7.04
CA VAL A 68 -6.93 -5.65 -7.99
C VAL A 68 -8.06 -4.77 -7.44
N VAL A 69 -7.76 -3.48 -7.25
CA VAL A 69 -8.72 -2.49 -6.75
C VAL A 69 -9.04 -1.50 -7.86
N ALA A 70 -10.29 -1.50 -8.33
CA ALA A 70 -10.77 -0.56 -9.34
C ALA A 70 -11.21 0.77 -8.72
N ALA A 71 -11.38 1.79 -9.57
CA ALA A 71 -12.08 3.01 -9.16
C ALA A 71 -13.55 2.69 -8.81
N PRO A 72 -14.14 3.33 -7.78
CA PRO A 72 -13.58 4.45 -7.01
C PRO A 72 -12.72 4.03 -5.80
N ASP A 73 -12.72 2.76 -5.41
CA ASP A 73 -12.07 2.27 -4.19
C ASP A 73 -10.54 2.41 -4.20
N SER A 74 -9.92 2.56 -5.38
CA SER A 74 -8.49 2.86 -5.50
C SER A 74 -8.08 4.11 -4.72
N LYS A 75 -8.97 5.09 -4.56
CA LYS A 75 -8.70 6.28 -3.74
C LYS A 75 -8.42 5.92 -2.27
N ARG A 76 -9.11 4.92 -1.74
CA ARG A 76 -8.98 4.46 -0.35
C ARG A 76 -7.64 3.76 -0.10
N VAL A 77 -7.11 3.08 -1.12
CA VAL A 77 -5.75 2.52 -1.09
C VAL A 77 -4.73 3.63 -0.95
N TRP A 78 -4.87 4.70 -1.73
CA TRP A 78 -3.99 5.86 -1.64
C TRP A 78 -4.14 6.67 -0.35
N GLU A 79 -5.35 6.76 0.20
CA GLU A 79 -5.59 7.33 1.53
C GLU A 79 -4.85 6.55 2.61
N LEU A 80 -4.85 5.21 2.55
CA LEU A 80 -4.08 4.37 3.47
C LEU A 80 -2.57 4.65 3.37
N ARG A 81 -2.02 4.77 2.15
CA ARG A 81 -0.61 5.12 1.91
C ARG A 81 -0.27 6.49 2.48
N ASN A 82 -1.09 7.50 2.18
CA ASN A 82 -0.87 8.88 2.62
C ASN A 82 -0.98 9.04 4.14
N ALA A 83 -1.80 8.23 4.80
CA ALA A 83 -1.93 8.22 6.25
C ALA A 83 -0.69 7.66 6.97
N GLY A 84 0.21 6.95 6.27
CA GLY A 84 1.36 6.24 6.84
C GLY A 84 2.20 7.10 7.80
N LEU A 85 2.62 8.28 7.37
CA LEU A 85 3.36 9.24 8.20
C LEU A 85 2.57 9.71 9.44
N GLY A 86 1.28 9.96 9.27
CA GLY A 86 0.40 10.39 10.36
C GLY A 86 0.20 9.31 11.42
N VAL A 87 0.07 8.05 11.02
CA VAL A 87 -0.12 6.93 11.96
C VAL A 87 1.17 6.57 12.70
N LEU A 88 2.34 6.76 12.10
CA LEU A 88 3.64 6.57 12.78
C LEU A 88 3.79 7.50 13.99
N SER A 89 3.22 8.70 13.93
CA SER A 89 3.24 9.69 15.03
C SER A 89 2.40 9.28 16.25
N ASN A 90 1.58 8.22 16.11
CA ASN A 90 0.71 7.68 17.16
C ASN A 90 1.26 6.37 17.78
N MET A 91 2.47 5.93 17.40
CA MET A 91 3.10 4.77 18.04
C MET A 91 3.35 5.03 19.54
N PRO A 92 2.89 4.15 20.45
CA PRO A 92 3.17 4.26 21.88
C PRO A 92 4.66 4.04 22.20
N GLY A 93 5.26 4.92 23.01
CA GLY A 93 6.67 4.84 23.42
C GLY A 93 7.11 6.10 24.18
N GLU A 94 8.32 6.11 24.73
CA GLU A 94 8.89 7.33 25.34
C GLU A 94 9.15 8.42 24.30
N ALA A 95 9.24 9.68 24.79
CA ALA A 95 9.36 10.95 24.07
C ALA A 95 9.33 10.85 22.54
N LYS A 96 8.26 11.40 21.93
CA LYS A 96 8.12 11.51 20.47
C LYS A 96 9.46 11.95 19.85
N GLY A 97 10.12 11.01 19.15
CA GLY A 97 11.36 11.31 18.46
C GLY A 97 11.15 12.47 17.51
N VAL A 98 12.17 13.30 17.32
CA VAL A 98 12.15 14.30 16.26
C VAL A 98 11.94 13.56 14.94
N ALA A 99 10.85 13.85 14.24
CA ALA A 99 10.57 13.23 12.95
C ALA A 99 11.66 13.66 11.97
N CYS A 100 12.61 12.77 11.72
CA CYS A 100 13.61 12.92 10.68
C CYS A 100 13.15 12.07 9.50
N ILE A 101 13.06 12.68 8.32
CA ILE A 101 12.82 12.00 7.06
C ILE A 101 14.10 12.17 6.27
N GLU A 102 14.75 11.06 5.97
CA GLU A 102 15.87 11.00 5.04
C GLU A 102 15.33 10.51 3.70
N ASP A 103 15.47 11.33 2.66
CA ASP A 103 15.09 10.97 1.29
C ASP A 103 16.37 10.71 0.50
N THR A 104 16.78 9.44 0.47
CA THR A 104 18.02 9.01 -0.17
C THR A 104 17.69 8.13 -1.37
N ALA A 105 18.21 8.50 -2.54
CA ALA A 105 18.23 7.63 -3.70
C ALA A 105 19.40 6.63 -3.54
N VAL A 106 19.08 5.34 -3.49
CA VAL A 106 20.03 4.23 -3.30
C VAL A 106 20.24 3.41 -4.56
#